data_AF-A0A537J0P0-F1
#
_entry.id   AF-A0A537J0P0-F1
#
_cell.length_a   1.000
_cell.length_b   1.000
_cell.length_c   1.000
_cell.angle_alpha   90.00
_cell.angle_beta   90.00
_cell.angle_gamma   90.00
#
_symmetry.space_group_name_H-M   'P 1'
#
loop_
_entity.id
_entity.type
_entity.pdbx_description
1 polymer ?
#
loop_
_entity_poly.entity_id
_entity_poly.type
_entity_poly.pdbx_seq_one_letter_code
_entity_poly.pdbx_strand_id
1 'polypeptide(L)'
;MGEHARQAGSLVAPDRLRFDFVHLAALTAEQRGAIERRVNDQILADLPVRTRWMSYEEATRLGAMALFGEKYGDRVRVISIDAYSRELCGGPHLSRTSQAGLFKITAESGVAAGVRRIEAVTGRGAYALMTRQESILNALSHELNAEPEALPDRVKRLEERIAELERQVRTQIREQALQADHALDRGDGLKVRSTVVPFSDPGQLRSFADGLSRMSGGRVLTVVGSESTGQVIVMTSDPEIHAGKFVEALTKKHGGGGGGHDRLGQGGVKDPALVRTLVEDVVTESVLDDLIRAAKKSR
;
A
#
# COMPACT_ATOMS: atom_id res chain seq x y z
N MET A 1 -14.41 27.43 -4.96
CA MET A 1 -13.77 27.84 -3.69
C MET A 1 -14.58 28.92 -3.01
N GLY A 2 -14.80 30.11 -3.61
CA GLY A 2 -15.60 31.20 -3.03
C GLY A 2 -14.75 32.42 -2.69
N GLU A 3 -15.37 33.54 -2.33
CA GLU A 3 -14.68 34.81 -2.03
C GLU A 3 -13.86 34.79 -0.73
N HIS A 4 -14.04 33.77 0.11
CA HIS A 4 -13.27 33.58 1.35
C HIS A 4 -11.83 33.12 1.10
N ALA A 5 -11.51 32.64 -0.10
CA ALA A 5 -10.17 32.18 -0.45
C ALA A 5 -9.22 33.37 -0.62
N ARG A 6 -8.63 33.80 0.50
CA ARG A 6 -7.65 34.89 0.54
C ARG A 6 -6.24 34.35 0.60
N GLN A 7 -5.30 35.05 -0.04
CA GLN A 7 -3.89 34.72 -0.01
C GLN A 7 -3.34 34.82 1.43
N ALA A 8 -2.63 33.78 1.86
CA ALA A 8 -1.92 33.68 3.13
C ALA A 8 -0.39 33.64 2.96
N GLY A 9 0.10 33.45 1.72
CA GLY A 9 1.52 33.35 1.42
C GLY A 9 1.76 33.01 -0.06
N SER A 10 2.93 33.38 -0.58
CA SER A 10 3.33 33.05 -1.95
C SER A 10 4.85 32.98 -2.06
N LEU A 11 5.35 32.14 -2.95
CA LEU A 11 6.76 32.10 -3.35
C LEU A 11 6.85 31.65 -4.80
N VAL A 12 7.70 32.34 -5.56
CA VAL A 12 8.09 31.96 -6.92
C VAL A 12 9.59 31.66 -6.91
N ALA A 13 9.94 30.39 -7.03
CA ALA A 13 11.31 29.90 -7.12
C ALA A 13 11.63 29.50 -8.59
N PRO A 14 12.91 29.28 -8.96
CA PRO A 14 13.28 28.93 -10.33
C PRO A 14 12.63 27.64 -10.86
N ASP A 15 12.35 26.69 -9.97
CA ASP A 15 11.89 25.33 -10.28
C ASP A 15 10.41 25.08 -9.93
N ARG A 16 9.81 25.95 -9.10
CA ARG A 16 8.41 25.81 -8.65
C ARG A 16 7.84 27.13 -8.15
N LEU A 17 6.52 27.18 -8.07
CA LEU A 17 5.81 28.18 -7.29
C LEU A 17 4.96 27.50 -6.21
N ARG A 18 4.68 28.23 -5.14
CA ARG A 18 3.68 27.84 -4.14
C ARG A 18 2.77 29.03 -3.84
N PHE A 19 1.51 28.73 -3.59
CA PHE A 19 0.50 29.70 -3.24
C PHE A 19 -0.33 29.17 -2.07
N ASP A 20 -0.36 29.94 -0.99
CA ASP A 20 -1.08 29.60 0.24
C ASP A 20 -2.34 30.43 0.32
N PHE A 21 -3.45 29.80 0.68
CA PHE A 21 -4.76 30.45 0.74
C PHE A 21 -5.62 29.90 1.87
N VAL A 22 -6.50 30.76 2.39
CA VAL A 22 -7.44 30.41 3.44
C VAL A 22 -8.52 29.50 2.87
N HIS A 23 -8.56 28.25 3.34
CA HIS A 23 -9.59 27.28 2.99
C HIS A 23 -9.64 26.17 4.05
N LEU A 24 -10.84 25.81 4.50
CA LEU A 24 -11.02 24.87 5.61
C LEU A 24 -10.82 23.40 5.20
N ALA A 25 -11.21 23.04 3.97
CA ALA A 25 -11.17 21.67 3.48
C ALA A 25 -10.04 21.46 2.48
N ALA A 26 -9.62 20.20 2.29
CA ALA A 26 -8.78 19.82 1.17
C ALA A 26 -9.54 20.02 -0.15
N LEU A 27 -8.82 20.44 -1.20
CA LEU A 27 -9.45 20.62 -2.50
C LEU A 27 -9.80 19.27 -3.13
N THR A 28 -11.02 19.15 -3.66
CA THR A 28 -11.40 17.99 -4.47
C THR A 28 -10.60 17.96 -5.78
N ALA A 29 -10.53 16.81 -6.43
CA ALA A 29 -9.91 16.69 -7.75
C ALA A 29 -10.57 17.64 -8.77
N GLU A 30 -11.90 17.79 -8.73
CA GLU A 30 -12.62 18.69 -9.64
C GLU A 30 -12.29 20.16 -9.37
N GLN A 31 -12.19 20.55 -8.10
CA GLN A 31 -11.82 21.91 -7.71
C GLN A 31 -10.40 22.26 -8.17
N ARG A 32 -9.43 21.34 -7.96
CA ARG A 32 -8.06 21.52 -8.46
C ARG A 32 -8.04 21.64 -9.98
N GLY A 33 -8.78 20.78 -10.69
CA GLY A 33 -8.91 20.85 -12.13
C GLY A 33 -9.55 22.15 -12.62
N ALA A 34 -10.56 22.67 -11.92
CA ALA A 34 -11.21 23.93 -12.26
C ALA A 34 -10.28 25.14 -12.05
N ILE A 35 -9.46 25.13 -10.99
CA ILE A 35 -8.44 26.17 -10.76
C ILE A 35 -7.41 26.15 -11.88
N GLU A 36 -6.85 24.96 -12.18
CA GLU A 36 -5.84 24.80 -13.23
C GLU A 36 -6.37 25.25 -14.59
N ARG A 37 -7.60 24.85 -14.96
CA ARG A 37 -8.26 25.31 -16.20
C ARG A 37 -8.40 26.83 -16.22
N ARG A 38 -8.99 27.43 -15.18
CA ARG A 38 -9.22 28.89 -15.13
C ARG A 38 -7.91 29.68 -15.25
N VAL A 39 -6.84 29.23 -14.60
CA VAL A 39 -5.53 29.89 -14.71
C VAL A 39 -5.01 29.79 -16.15
N ASN A 40 -5.07 28.61 -16.76
CA ASN A 40 -4.63 28.41 -18.14
C ASN A 40 -5.49 29.20 -19.15
N ASP A 41 -6.81 29.33 -18.93
CA ASP A 41 -7.68 30.15 -19.78
C ASP A 41 -7.23 31.62 -19.80
N GLN A 42 -6.83 32.18 -18.65
CA GLN A 42 -6.30 33.54 -18.58
C GLN A 42 -4.91 33.68 -19.19
N ILE A 43 -4.10 32.62 -19.13
CA ILE A 43 -2.80 32.59 -19.80
C ILE A 43 -3.00 32.59 -21.32
N LEU A 44 -3.90 31.75 -21.82
CA LEU A 44 -4.22 31.64 -23.25
C LEU A 44 -4.92 32.88 -23.80
N ALA A 45 -5.64 33.63 -22.96
CA ALA A 45 -6.23 34.91 -23.34
C ALA A 45 -5.20 36.02 -23.65
N ASP A 46 -3.91 35.79 -23.36
CA ASP A 46 -2.81 36.68 -23.71
C ASP A 46 -3.04 38.14 -23.25
N LEU A 47 -3.50 38.31 -22.01
CA LEU A 47 -3.86 39.61 -21.46
C LEU A 47 -2.61 40.46 -21.21
N PRO A 48 -2.67 41.78 -21.48
CA PRO A 48 -1.56 42.69 -21.19
C PRO A 48 -1.35 42.83 -19.67
N VAL A 49 -0.10 42.68 -19.25
CA VAL A 49 0.32 42.93 -17.86
C VAL A 49 0.96 44.32 -17.79
N ARG A 50 0.31 45.22 -17.07
CA ARG A 50 0.72 46.63 -16.97
C ARG A 50 1.19 46.95 -15.56
N THR A 51 2.21 47.79 -15.47
CA THR A 51 2.78 48.23 -14.19
C THR A 51 2.72 49.74 -14.08
N ARG A 52 2.19 50.26 -12.98
CA ARG A 52 2.08 51.72 -12.74
C ARG A 52 2.47 52.04 -11.31
N TRP A 53 3.20 53.14 -11.13
CA TRP A 53 3.43 53.73 -9.81
C TRP A 53 2.37 54.79 -9.54
N MET A 54 1.73 54.73 -8.38
CA MET A 54 0.68 55.67 -7.97
C MET A 54 0.64 55.79 -6.45
N SER A 55 -0.21 56.66 -5.91
CA SER A 55 -0.37 56.75 -4.46
C SER A 55 -1.09 55.50 -3.90
N TYR A 56 -0.85 55.19 -2.63
CA TYR A 56 -1.55 54.08 -1.97
C TYR A 56 -3.08 54.26 -1.98
N GLU A 57 -3.55 55.51 -1.83
CA GLU A 57 -4.96 55.85 -1.87
C GLU A 57 -5.57 55.65 -3.27
N GLU A 58 -4.87 56.04 -4.32
CA GLU A 58 -5.28 55.80 -5.72
C GLU A 58 -5.36 54.30 -6.02
N ALA A 59 -4.36 53.54 -5.59
CA ALA A 59 -4.34 52.09 -5.80
C ALA A 59 -5.50 51.40 -5.10
N THR A 60 -5.81 51.80 -3.87
CA THR A 60 -6.94 51.29 -3.09
C THR A 60 -8.27 51.61 -3.78
N ARG A 61 -8.45 52.85 -4.30
CA ARG A 61 -9.64 53.23 -5.07
C ARG A 61 -9.81 52.43 -6.36
N LEU A 62 -8.73 51.98 -6.98
CA LEU A 62 -8.77 51.14 -8.18
C LEU A 62 -9.03 49.64 -7.90
N GLY A 63 -9.21 49.27 -6.62
CA GLY A 63 -9.45 47.90 -6.19
C GLY A 63 -8.19 47.04 -6.20
N ALA A 64 -7.00 47.63 -6.13
CA ALA A 64 -5.77 46.85 -6.04
C ALA A 64 -5.75 46.09 -4.71
N MET A 65 -5.54 44.77 -4.79
CA MET A 65 -5.38 43.94 -3.61
C MET A 65 -4.02 44.22 -2.96
N ALA A 66 -4.06 44.54 -1.67
CA ALA A 66 -2.87 44.64 -0.83
C ALA A 66 -2.64 43.31 -0.11
N LEU A 67 -1.38 42.86 -0.06
CA LEU A 67 -0.99 41.70 0.74
C LEU A 67 -1.23 41.99 2.23
N PHE A 68 -1.82 41.02 2.92
CA PHE A 68 -2.18 41.13 4.33
C PHE A 68 -0.91 41.20 5.20
N GLY A 69 -0.82 42.22 6.06
CA GLY A 69 0.26 42.38 7.04
C GLY A 69 1.46 43.24 6.59
N GLU A 70 1.48 43.68 5.33
CA GLU A 70 2.55 44.56 4.80
C GLU A 70 2.27 46.04 5.09
N LYS A 71 3.34 46.80 5.39
CA LYS A 71 3.27 48.27 5.53
C LYS A 71 3.67 48.91 4.20
N TYR A 72 2.74 49.62 3.57
CA TYR A 72 2.99 50.31 2.31
C TYR A 72 3.34 51.78 2.57
N GLY A 73 4.28 52.32 1.79
CA GLY A 73 4.57 53.75 1.76
C GLY A 73 3.58 54.53 0.88
N ASP A 74 3.76 55.85 0.82
CA ASP A 74 2.85 56.76 0.09
C ASP A 74 2.73 56.45 -1.40
N ARG A 75 3.80 55.90 -2.01
CA ARG A 75 3.83 55.47 -3.41
C ARG A 75 4.00 53.95 -3.48
N VAL A 76 3.13 53.32 -4.26
CA VAL A 76 3.12 51.87 -4.47
C VAL A 76 3.18 51.52 -5.95
N ARG A 77 3.69 50.32 -6.25
CA ARG A 77 3.68 49.75 -7.59
C ARG A 77 2.49 48.81 -7.73
N VAL A 78 1.58 49.18 -8.63
CA VAL A 78 0.41 48.39 -8.97
C VAL A 78 0.70 47.60 -10.24
N ILE A 79 0.44 46.31 -10.16
CA ILE A 79 0.40 45.38 -11.28
C ILE A 79 -1.05 45.20 -11.67
N SER A 80 -1.35 45.24 -12.96
CA SER A 80 -2.69 44.96 -13.49
C SER A 80 -2.60 43.97 -14.64
N ILE A 81 -3.33 42.85 -14.50
CA ILE A 81 -3.59 41.91 -15.58
C ILE A 81 -4.94 42.33 -16.17
N ASP A 82 -4.89 43.28 -17.09
CA ASP A 82 -6.05 43.95 -17.67
C ASP A 82 -7.16 44.28 -16.62
N ALA A 83 -8.40 43.83 -16.83
CA ALA A 83 -9.49 43.94 -15.87
C ALA A 83 -9.60 42.73 -14.91
N TYR A 84 -8.82 41.68 -15.13
CA TYR A 84 -8.97 40.40 -14.42
C TYR A 84 -8.42 40.44 -12.99
N SER A 85 -7.24 41.02 -12.80
CA SER A 85 -6.60 41.09 -11.48
C SER A 85 -5.72 42.33 -11.33
N ARG A 86 -5.69 42.89 -10.12
CA ARG A 86 -4.87 44.04 -9.76
C ARG A 86 -4.29 43.85 -8.36
N GLU A 87 -2.98 43.98 -8.23
CA GLU A 87 -2.26 43.70 -6.98
C GLU A 87 -1.09 44.68 -6.78
N LEU A 88 -0.77 44.99 -5.52
CA LEU A 88 0.45 45.69 -5.14
C LEU A 88 1.63 44.71 -5.13
N CYS A 89 2.61 44.88 -6.04
CA CYS A 89 3.77 43.99 -6.09
C CYS A 89 5.04 44.69 -6.58
N GLY A 90 6.14 44.47 -5.86
CA GLY A 90 7.47 44.99 -6.20
C GLY A 90 8.27 44.09 -7.15
N GLY A 91 7.86 42.83 -7.36
CA GLY A 91 8.63 41.81 -8.08
C GLY A 91 8.67 41.97 -9.61
N PRO A 92 9.58 41.26 -10.29
CA PRO A 92 9.62 41.21 -11.76
C PRO A 92 8.41 40.46 -12.31
N HIS A 93 7.89 40.91 -13.44
CA HIS A 93 6.67 40.35 -14.04
C HIS A 93 6.79 40.23 -15.56
N LEU A 94 5.94 39.36 -16.11
CA LEU A 94 5.73 39.20 -17.54
C LEU A 94 5.08 40.46 -18.12
N SER A 95 5.20 40.63 -19.44
CA SER A 95 4.51 41.68 -20.21
C SER A 95 3.11 41.25 -20.67
N ARG A 96 2.89 39.95 -20.83
CA ARG A 96 1.61 39.34 -21.22
C ARG A 96 1.42 38.00 -20.52
N THR A 97 0.18 37.60 -20.25
CA THR A 97 -0.10 36.35 -19.51
C THR A 97 0.37 35.10 -20.25
N SER A 98 0.32 35.10 -21.60
CA SER A 98 0.75 33.98 -22.46
C SER A 98 2.21 33.58 -22.23
N GLN A 99 3.07 34.52 -21.80
CA GLN A 99 4.47 34.27 -21.53
C GLN A 99 4.69 33.32 -20.35
N ALA A 100 3.66 33.08 -19.52
CA ALA A 100 3.72 32.08 -18.45
C ALA A 100 3.76 30.65 -19.01
N GLY A 101 3.23 30.42 -20.22
CA GLY A 101 3.04 29.08 -20.77
C GLY A 101 2.09 28.23 -19.94
N LEU A 102 2.13 26.90 -20.09
CA LEU A 102 1.24 26.00 -19.36
C LEU A 102 1.45 26.12 -17.85
N PHE A 103 0.38 26.29 -17.08
CA PHE A 103 0.35 26.17 -15.62
C PHE A 103 -0.12 24.76 -15.22
N LYS A 104 0.64 24.11 -14.34
CA LYS A 104 0.32 22.77 -13.84
C LYS A 104 0.48 22.69 -12.32
N ILE A 105 -0.58 22.27 -11.63
CA ILE A 105 -0.54 21.96 -10.20
C ILE A 105 0.18 20.61 -10.01
N THR A 106 1.20 20.61 -9.16
CA THR A 106 1.99 19.42 -8.82
C THR A 106 1.58 18.82 -7.49
N ALA A 107 1.17 19.65 -6.53
CA ALA A 107 0.75 19.19 -5.22
C ALA A 107 -0.27 20.13 -4.57
N GLU A 108 -1.03 19.57 -3.64
CA GLU A 108 -1.95 20.31 -2.78
C GLU A 108 -1.85 19.73 -1.36
N SER A 109 -1.71 20.59 -0.35
CA SER A 109 -1.52 20.17 1.04
C SER A 109 -2.02 21.20 2.05
N GLY A 110 -2.24 20.75 3.30
CA GLY A 110 -2.58 21.63 4.42
C GLY A 110 -1.31 22.05 5.15
N VAL A 111 -1.16 23.35 5.39
CA VAL A 111 0.07 23.92 6.01
C VAL A 111 -0.17 24.51 7.39
N ALA A 112 -1.40 24.91 7.69
CA ALA A 112 -1.84 25.35 9.01
C ALA A 112 -3.36 25.14 9.14
N ALA A 113 -3.91 25.34 10.34
CA ALA A 113 -5.36 25.31 10.55
C ALA A 113 -6.04 26.35 9.64
N GLY A 114 -6.91 25.88 8.73
CA GLY A 114 -7.63 26.72 7.79
C GLY A 114 -6.80 27.29 6.63
N VAL A 115 -5.56 26.82 6.42
CA VAL A 115 -4.69 27.26 5.32
C VAL A 115 -4.25 26.08 4.46
N ARG A 116 -4.47 26.20 3.16
CA ARG A 116 -4.07 25.24 2.12
C ARG A 116 -2.98 25.83 1.25
N ARG A 117 -2.15 24.96 0.67
CA ARG A 117 -1.08 25.29 -0.26
C ARG A 117 -1.29 24.54 -1.56
N ILE A 118 -1.16 25.26 -2.67
CA ILE A 118 -0.94 24.68 -4.00
C ILE A 118 0.54 24.87 -4.36
N GLU A 119 1.18 23.80 -4.81
CA GLU A 119 2.46 23.88 -5.51
C GLU A 119 2.21 23.64 -7.00
N ALA A 120 2.92 24.39 -7.85
CA ALA A 120 2.74 24.34 -9.28
C ALA A 120 4.03 24.69 -10.04
N VAL A 121 4.02 24.39 -11.33
CA VAL A 121 5.06 24.76 -12.28
C VAL A 121 4.45 25.45 -13.49
N THR A 122 5.23 26.29 -14.16
CA THR A 122 4.83 26.98 -15.39
C THR A 122 5.85 26.80 -16.51
N GLY A 123 5.46 27.10 -17.75
CA GLY A 123 6.35 27.20 -18.90
C GLY A 123 7.25 25.97 -19.08
N ARG A 124 8.57 26.20 -19.07
CA ARG A 124 9.58 25.13 -19.21
C ARG A 124 9.52 24.08 -18.09
N GLY A 125 9.17 24.48 -16.87
CA GLY A 125 9.00 23.56 -15.75
C GLY A 125 7.81 22.62 -15.95
N ALA A 126 6.70 23.16 -16.47
CA ALA A 126 5.54 22.35 -16.86
C ALA A 126 5.84 21.41 -18.02
N TYR A 127 6.55 21.90 -19.05
CA TYR A 127 7.00 21.04 -20.16
C TYR A 127 7.88 19.89 -19.67
N ALA A 128 8.90 20.16 -18.85
CA ALA A 128 9.78 19.13 -18.30
C ALA A 128 9.03 18.10 -17.44
N LEU A 129 7.99 18.53 -16.71
CA LEU A 129 7.12 17.63 -15.96
C LEU A 129 6.34 16.71 -16.90
N MET A 130 5.70 17.25 -17.94
CA MET A 130 4.92 16.47 -18.90
C MET A 130 5.79 15.46 -19.64
N THR A 131 6.97 15.86 -20.13
CA THR A 131 7.92 14.96 -20.81
C THR A 131 8.37 13.82 -19.89
N ARG A 132 8.62 14.07 -18.61
CA ARG A 132 8.93 13.00 -17.66
C ARG A 132 7.75 12.05 -17.47
N GLN A 133 6.54 12.57 -17.29
CA GLN A 133 5.34 11.74 -17.13
C GLN A 133 5.06 10.89 -18.37
N GLU A 134 5.20 11.47 -19.56
CA GLU A 134 5.07 10.77 -20.84
C GLU A 134 6.11 9.65 -20.98
N SER A 135 7.38 9.89 -20.61
CA SER A 135 8.42 8.86 -20.65
C SER A 135 8.10 7.65 -19.75
N ILE A 136 7.55 7.89 -18.56
CA ILE A 136 7.13 6.83 -17.63
C ILE A 136 5.96 6.05 -18.21
N LEU A 137 4.95 6.73 -18.77
CA LEU A 137 3.81 6.08 -19.40
C LEU A 137 4.24 5.21 -20.57
N ASN A 138 5.11 5.71 -21.45
CA ASN A 138 5.63 4.97 -22.59
C ASN A 138 6.45 3.74 -22.16
N ALA A 139 7.26 3.85 -21.11
CA ALA A 139 8.00 2.72 -20.56
C ALA A 139 7.04 1.62 -20.05
N LEU A 140 6.01 2.00 -19.29
CA LEU A 140 4.99 1.05 -18.80
C LEU A 140 4.18 0.44 -19.94
N SER A 141 3.82 1.22 -20.94
CA SER A 141 3.12 0.73 -22.14
C SER A 141 3.94 -0.31 -22.89
N HIS A 142 5.25 -0.11 -23.04
CA HIS A 142 6.14 -1.08 -23.64
C HIS A 142 6.28 -2.35 -22.78
N GLU A 143 6.50 -2.19 -21.47
CA GLU A 143 6.66 -3.32 -20.53
C GLU A 143 5.41 -4.20 -20.45
N LEU A 144 4.23 -3.58 -20.43
CA LEU A 144 2.96 -4.28 -20.30
C LEU A 144 2.32 -4.66 -21.64
N ASN A 145 2.95 -4.23 -22.74
CA ASN A 145 2.46 -4.36 -24.12
C ASN A 145 1.01 -3.90 -24.25
N ALA A 146 0.75 -2.64 -23.88
CA ALA A 146 -0.57 -2.03 -23.88
C ALA A 146 -0.48 -0.52 -24.13
N GLU A 147 -1.46 0.03 -24.85
CA GLU A 147 -1.59 1.48 -25.01
C GLU A 147 -1.83 2.18 -23.66
N PRO A 148 -1.41 3.46 -23.48
CA PRO A 148 -1.53 4.18 -22.23
C PRO A 148 -2.94 4.16 -21.63
N GLU A 149 -3.98 4.28 -22.46
CA GLU A 149 -5.38 4.26 -22.05
C GLU A 149 -5.84 2.90 -21.54
N ALA A 150 -5.20 1.82 -22.00
CA ALA A 150 -5.50 0.44 -21.62
C ALA A 150 -4.65 -0.06 -20.43
N LEU A 151 -3.67 0.72 -19.97
CA LEU A 151 -2.80 0.37 -18.84
C LEU A 151 -3.58 0.04 -17.56
N PRO A 152 -4.59 0.82 -17.12
CA PRO A 152 -5.34 0.50 -15.89
C PRO A 152 -6.00 -0.88 -15.95
N ASP A 153 -6.66 -1.19 -17.07
CA ASP A 153 -7.31 -2.48 -17.27
C ASP A 153 -6.29 -3.62 -17.39
N ARG A 154 -5.12 -3.37 -18.00
CA ARG A 154 -4.04 -4.34 -18.09
C ARG A 154 -3.47 -4.69 -16.71
N VAL A 155 -3.26 -3.69 -15.85
CA VAL A 155 -2.83 -3.89 -14.46
C VAL A 155 -3.86 -4.70 -13.70
N LYS A 156 -5.14 -4.33 -13.79
CA LYS A 156 -6.22 -5.06 -13.12
C LYS A 156 -6.26 -6.54 -13.53
N ARG A 157 -6.15 -6.84 -14.83
CA ARG A 157 -6.09 -8.24 -15.32
C ARG A 157 -4.86 -8.99 -14.81
N LEU A 158 -3.72 -8.31 -14.66
CA LEU A 158 -2.52 -8.93 -14.09
C LEU A 158 -2.72 -9.26 -12.61
N GLU A 159 -3.31 -8.35 -11.83
CA GLU A 159 -3.64 -8.60 -10.42
C GLU A 159 -4.62 -9.77 -10.27
N GLU A 160 -5.67 -9.81 -11.09
CA GLU A 160 -6.62 -10.94 -11.14
C GLU A 160 -5.93 -12.25 -11.50
N ARG A 161 -5.01 -12.22 -12.49
CA ARG A 161 -4.24 -13.40 -12.90
C ARG A 161 -3.29 -13.87 -11.81
N ILE A 162 -2.63 -12.96 -11.08
CA ILE A 162 -1.76 -13.28 -9.95
C ILE A 162 -2.59 -13.98 -8.86
N ALA A 163 -3.74 -13.41 -8.47
CA ALA A 163 -4.60 -13.99 -7.46
C ALA A 163 -5.10 -15.40 -7.85
N GLU A 164 -5.45 -15.60 -9.12
CA GLU A 164 -5.86 -16.90 -9.64
C GLU A 164 -4.70 -17.91 -9.66
N LEU A 165 -3.50 -17.52 -10.12
CA LEU A 165 -2.32 -18.39 -10.12
C LEU A 165 -1.93 -18.79 -8.69
N GLU A 166 -1.95 -17.86 -7.75
CA GLU A 166 -1.72 -18.18 -6.34
C GLU A 166 -2.75 -19.17 -5.80
N ARG A 167 -4.02 -19.05 -6.20
CA ARG A 167 -5.07 -20.01 -5.82
C ARG A 167 -4.80 -21.39 -6.42
N GLN A 168 -4.41 -21.46 -7.69
CA GLN A 168 -4.06 -22.71 -8.35
C GLN A 168 -2.85 -23.39 -7.70
N VAL A 169 -1.80 -22.64 -7.39
CA VAL A 169 -0.62 -23.15 -6.66
C VAL A 169 -1.03 -23.71 -5.30
N ARG A 170 -1.86 -22.99 -4.53
CA ARG A 170 -2.36 -23.48 -3.23
C ARG A 170 -3.16 -24.78 -3.38
N THR A 171 -4.03 -24.87 -4.37
CA THR A 171 -4.80 -26.10 -4.65
C THR A 171 -3.87 -27.25 -5.03
N GLN A 172 -2.90 -27.03 -5.90
CA GLN A 172 -1.96 -28.07 -6.33
C GLN A 172 -1.08 -28.57 -5.17
N ILE A 173 -0.59 -27.67 -4.32
CA ILE A 173 0.15 -28.07 -3.10
C ILE A 173 -0.77 -28.91 -2.20
N ARG A 174 -2.04 -28.51 -2.05
CA ARG A 174 -3.00 -29.27 -1.24
C ARG A 174 -3.22 -30.67 -1.80
N GLU A 175 -3.39 -30.81 -3.11
CA GLU A 175 -3.58 -32.11 -3.79
C GLU A 175 -2.34 -33.00 -3.67
N GLN A 176 -1.14 -32.46 -3.90
CA GLN A 176 0.12 -33.20 -3.72
C GLN A 176 0.31 -33.65 -2.28
N ALA A 177 0.01 -32.79 -1.31
CA ALA A 177 0.11 -33.12 0.10
C ALA A 177 -0.89 -34.19 0.54
N LEU A 178 -2.06 -34.27 -0.11
CA LEU A 178 -3.02 -35.36 0.07
C LEU A 178 -2.56 -36.67 -0.56
N GLN A 179 -1.82 -36.62 -1.68
CA GLN A 179 -1.22 -37.82 -2.29
C GLN A 179 -0.03 -38.34 -1.49
N ALA A 180 0.76 -37.44 -0.90
CA ALA A 180 1.88 -37.76 -0.02
C ALA A 180 1.47 -37.99 1.44
N ASP A 181 0.17 -37.97 1.74
CA ASP A 181 -0.33 -38.20 3.09
C ASP A 181 -0.08 -39.66 3.49
N HIS A 182 0.79 -39.85 4.48
CA HIS A 182 1.03 -41.15 5.07
C HIS A 182 -0.04 -41.41 6.12
N ALA A 183 -0.96 -42.31 5.82
CA ALA A 183 -2.00 -42.76 6.74
C ALA A 183 -1.60 -44.11 7.38
N LEU A 184 -1.46 -44.12 8.70
CA LEU A 184 -1.36 -45.35 9.49
C LEU A 184 -2.69 -45.58 10.21
N ASP A 185 -3.30 -46.75 9.99
CA ASP A 185 -4.41 -47.23 10.81
C ASP A 185 -3.84 -48.20 11.85
N ARG A 186 -3.92 -47.82 13.13
CA ARG A 186 -3.35 -48.60 14.23
C ARG A 186 -4.19 -49.84 14.58
N GLY A 187 -5.38 -49.99 14.01
CA GLY A 187 -6.31 -51.08 14.36
C GLY A 187 -7.00 -50.93 15.71
N ASP A 188 -6.59 -49.98 16.56
CA ASP A 188 -7.27 -49.59 17.81
C ASP A 188 -8.32 -48.46 17.60
N GLY A 189 -8.51 -48.05 16.34
CA GLY A 189 -9.43 -46.99 15.93
C GLY A 189 -8.79 -45.60 15.83
N LEU A 190 -7.49 -45.44 16.14
CA LEU A 190 -6.73 -44.21 15.89
C LEU A 190 -6.12 -44.23 14.48
N LYS A 191 -6.44 -43.21 13.68
CA LYS A 191 -5.82 -42.96 12.38
C LYS A 191 -4.77 -41.85 12.50
N VAL A 192 -3.55 -42.12 12.09
CA VAL A 192 -2.47 -41.14 12.08
C VAL A 192 -2.19 -40.71 10.65
N ARG A 193 -2.14 -39.40 10.42
CA ARG A 193 -1.85 -38.76 9.14
C ARG A 193 -0.64 -37.85 9.27
N SER A 194 0.27 -37.91 8.32
CA SER A 194 1.47 -37.08 8.33
C SER A 194 1.86 -36.66 6.92
N THR A 195 2.21 -35.38 6.75
CA THR A 195 2.61 -34.83 5.46
C THR A 195 3.49 -33.59 5.60
N VAL A 196 4.30 -33.31 4.59
CA VAL A 196 5.20 -32.16 4.51
C VAL A 196 4.76 -31.25 3.37
N VAL A 197 4.71 -29.95 3.64
CA VAL A 197 4.25 -28.94 2.68
C VAL A 197 5.22 -27.76 2.60
N PRO A 198 5.39 -27.12 1.43
CA PRO A 198 6.33 -26.01 1.28
C PRO A 198 5.79 -24.66 1.76
N PHE A 199 4.68 -24.61 2.51
CA PHE A 199 4.08 -23.35 2.96
C PHE A 199 5.02 -22.54 3.86
N SER A 200 5.24 -21.27 3.54
CA SER A 200 6.02 -20.34 4.36
C SER A 200 5.18 -19.56 5.36
N ASP A 201 3.87 -19.43 5.12
CA ASP A 201 2.95 -18.74 6.00
C ASP A 201 2.39 -19.69 7.09
N PRO A 202 2.54 -19.35 8.38
CA PRO A 202 2.01 -20.17 9.48
C PRO A 202 0.48 -20.32 9.45
N GLY A 203 -0.24 -19.32 8.93
CA GLY A 203 -1.69 -19.35 8.79
C GLY A 203 -2.13 -20.38 7.76
N GLN A 204 -1.47 -20.43 6.60
CA GLN A 204 -1.67 -21.43 5.55
C GLN A 204 -1.37 -22.84 6.05
N LEU A 205 -0.24 -23.03 6.74
CA LEU A 205 0.14 -24.33 7.32
C LEU A 205 -0.94 -24.83 8.31
N ARG A 206 -1.42 -23.95 9.19
CA ARG A 206 -2.49 -24.28 10.15
C ARG A 206 -3.82 -24.60 9.47
N SER A 207 -4.22 -23.80 8.48
CA SER A 207 -5.48 -24.01 7.75
C SER A 207 -5.46 -25.32 6.96
N PHE A 208 -4.31 -25.68 6.38
CA PHE A 208 -4.13 -26.97 5.71
C PHE A 208 -4.21 -28.15 6.70
N ALA A 209 -3.53 -28.06 7.86
CA ALA A 209 -3.60 -29.08 8.91
C ALA A 209 -5.04 -29.28 9.43
N ASP A 210 -5.79 -28.18 9.64
CA ASP A 210 -7.21 -28.22 10.03
C ASP A 210 -8.05 -28.95 8.97
N GLY A 211 -7.89 -28.59 7.71
CA GLY A 211 -8.57 -29.24 6.59
C GLY A 211 -8.29 -30.74 6.53
N LEU A 212 -7.04 -31.16 6.71
CA LEU A 212 -6.63 -32.56 6.69
C LEU A 212 -7.21 -33.35 7.88
N SER A 213 -7.20 -32.77 9.08
CA SER A 213 -7.74 -33.41 10.29
C SER A 213 -9.25 -33.72 10.19
N ARG A 214 -10.00 -32.94 9.39
CA ARG A 214 -11.44 -33.10 9.17
C ARG A 214 -11.81 -34.15 8.12
N MET A 215 -10.87 -34.59 7.29
CA MET A 215 -11.14 -35.54 6.21
C MET A 215 -11.38 -36.98 6.69
N SER A 216 -11.03 -37.29 7.94
CA SER A 216 -11.21 -38.62 8.52
C SER A 216 -12.25 -38.58 9.64
N GLY A 217 -13.23 -39.47 9.58
CA GLY A 217 -14.12 -39.73 10.71
C GLY A 217 -13.42 -40.54 11.80
N GLY A 218 -13.69 -40.25 13.08
CA GLY A 218 -13.18 -41.00 14.24
C GLY A 218 -12.04 -40.30 14.99
N ARG A 219 -11.20 -41.10 15.69
CA ARG A 219 -9.99 -40.63 16.38
C ARG A 219 -8.88 -40.46 15.35
N VAL A 220 -8.36 -39.24 15.22
CA VAL A 220 -7.38 -38.85 14.20
C VAL A 220 -6.29 -38.02 14.85
N LEU A 221 -5.04 -38.32 14.51
CA LEU A 221 -3.87 -37.50 14.80
C LEU A 221 -3.26 -37.05 13.47
N THR A 222 -3.13 -35.74 13.26
CA THR A 222 -2.60 -35.14 12.03
C THR A 222 -1.35 -34.34 12.36
N VAL A 223 -0.25 -34.62 11.66
CA VAL A 223 1.02 -33.91 11.79
C VAL A 223 1.41 -33.33 10.44
N VAL A 224 1.54 -32.00 10.36
CA VAL A 224 1.94 -31.30 9.14
C VAL A 224 3.21 -30.50 9.40
N GLY A 225 4.24 -30.72 8.58
CA GLY A 225 5.50 -29.98 8.66
C GLY A 225 5.73 -29.04 7.48
N SER A 226 6.46 -27.94 7.71
CA SER A 226 6.97 -27.05 6.67
C SER A 226 8.49 -27.05 6.60
N GLU A 227 9.05 -27.60 5.51
CA GLU A 227 10.49 -27.54 5.20
C GLU A 227 10.97 -26.11 4.88
N SER A 228 10.06 -25.20 4.55
CA SER A 228 10.41 -23.80 4.28
C SER A 228 10.70 -23.00 5.56
N THR A 229 10.14 -23.43 6.70
CA THR A 229 10.16 -22.63 7.95
C THR A 229 10.65 -23.39 9.17
N GLY A 230 10.75 -24.72 9.11
CA GLY A 230 11.03 -25.54 10.28
C GLY A 230 9.81 -25.78 11.17
N GLN A 231 8.63 -25.28 10.80
CA GLN A 231 7.43 -25.36 11.64
C GLN A 231 6.72 -26.71 11.52
N VAL A 232 6.08 -27.12 12.62
CA VAL A 232 5.26 -28.32 12.71
C VAL A 232 3.94 -27.99 13.40
N ILE A 233 2.83 -28.40 12.79
CA ILE A 233 1.48 -28.31 13.35
C ILE A 233 0.97 -29.71 13.63
N VAL A 234 0.43 -29.91 14.84
CA VAL A 234 -0.21 -31.15 15.26
C VAL A 234 -1.66 -30.87 15.60
N MET A 235 -2.58 -31.67 15.08
CA MET A 235 -3.99 -31.62 15.40
C MET A 235 -4.52 -33.00 15.79
N THR A 236 -5.42 -33.06 16.76
CA THR A 236 -6.00 -34.34 17.19
C THR A 236 -7.50 -34.23 17.50
N SER A 237 -8.25 -35.25 17.11
CA SER A 237 -9.63 -35.50 17.54
C SER A 237 -9.72 -36.53 18.67
N ASP A 238 -8.61 -37.17 19.02
CA ASP A 238 -8.52 -38.16 20.08
C ASP A 238 -8.62 -37.50 21.47
N PRO A 239 -9.55 -37.91 22.34
CA PRO A 239 -9.69 -37.33 23.67
C PRO A 239 -8.49 -37.62 24.59
N GLU A 240 -7.69 -38.66 24.33
CA GLU A 240 -6.58 -39.08 25.19
C GLU A 240 -5.26 -38.36 24.88
N ILE A 241 -5.15 -37.76 23.68
CA ILE A 241 -3.92 -37.11 23.19
C ILE A 241 -4.04 -35.59 23.37
N HIS A 242 -3.01 -34.96 23.94
CA HIS A 242 -2.87 -33.50 23.99
C HIS A 242 -1.93 -33.02 22.88
N ALA A 243 -2.46 -32.34 21.85
CA ALA A 243 -1.68 -31.92 20.68
C ALA A 243 -0.48 -31.01 21.03
N GLY A 244 -0.64 -30.08 21.98
CA GLY A 244 0.47 -29.23 22.46
C GLY A 244 1.66 -30.03 23.06
N LYS A 245 1.40 -31.01 23.92
CA LYS A 245 2.44 -31.88 24.49
C LYS A 245 3.05 -32.79 23.42
N PHE A 246 2.24 -33.25 22.47
CA PHE A 246 2.72 -34.08 21.36
C PHE A 246 3.76 -33.34 20.51
N VAL A 247 3.46 -32.11 20.07
CA VAL A 247 4.40 -31.33 19.26
C VAL A 247 5.66 -30.95 20.03
N GLU A 248 5.54 -30.69 21.34
CA GLU A 248 6.69 -30.46 22.21
C GLU A 248 7.60 -31.70 22.26
N ALA A 249 7.04 -32.88 22.53
CA ALA A 249 7.79 -34.13 22.55
C ALA A 249 8.46 -34.45 21.19
N LEU A 250 7.73 -34.22 20.09
CA LEU A 250 8.20 -34.44 18.73
C LEU A 250 9.40 -33.55 18.39
N THR A 251 9.31 -32.25 18.67
CA THR A 251 10.34 -31.27 18.28
C THR A 251 11.55 -31.25 19.22
N LYS A 252 11.37 -31.59 20.51
CA LYS A 252 12.42 -31.55 21.54
C LYS A 252 13.60 -32.46 21.25
N LYS A 253 13.38 -33.63 20.63
CA LYS A 253 14.43 -34.58 20.24
C LYS A 253 15.45 -33.97 19.27
N HIS A 254 15.04 -32.95 18.53
CA HIS A 254 15.86 -32.26 17.52
C HIS A 254 16.16 -30.80 17.92
N GLY A 255 16.17 -30.49 19.22
CA GLY A 255 16.50 -29.15 19.73
C GLY A 255 15.47 -28.07 19.36
N GLY A 256 14.27 -28.49 18.94
CA GLY A 256 13.13 -27.64 18.71
C GLY A 256 12.30 -27.40 19.97
N GLY A 257 11.19 -26.69 19.80
CA GLY A 257 10.22 -26.45 20.86
C GLY A 257 8.82 -26.29 20.30
N GLY A 258 7.83 -26.41 21.15
CA GLY A 258 6.43 -26.28 20.76
C GLY A 258 5.50 -26.22 21.96
N GLY A 259 4.23 -25.98 21.68
CA GLY A 259 3.18 -25.93 22.68
C GLY A 259 1.82 -25.77 22.03
N GLY A 260 0.78 -25.56 22.83
CA GLY A 260 -0.58 -25.40 22.34
C GLY A 260 -1.58 -25.95 23.33
N HIS A 261 -2.81 -26.17 22.86
CA HIS A 261 -3.89 -26.71 23.67
C HIS A 261 -4.23 -28.15 23.26
N ASP A 262 -5.28 -28.71 23.87
CA ASP A 262 -5.71 -30.10 23.70
C ASP A 262 -5.77 -30.59 22.25
N ARG A 263 -6.31 -29.80 21.32
CA ARG A 263 -6.60 -30.23 19.94
C ARG A 263 -5.66 -29.63 18.89
N LEU A 264 -4.87 -28.62 19.26
CA LEU A 264 -3.92 -27.96 18.36
C LEU A 264 -2.61 -27.69 19.10
N GLY A 265 -1.54 -28.26 18.57
CA GLY A 265 -0.15 -27.99 18.92
C GLY A 265 0.57 -27.30 17.76
N GLN A 266 1.41 -26.33 18.08
CA GLN A 266 2.32 -25.69 17.15
C GLN A 266 3.73 -25.66 17.74
N GLY A 267 4.70 -26.03 16.92
CA GLY A 267 6.10 -25.99 17.28
C GLY A 267 6.98 -25.86 16.05
N GLY A 268 8.27 -26.13 16.23
CA GLY A 268 9.22 -26.19 15.14
C GLY A 268 10.62 -26.52 15.59
N VAL A 269 11.48 -26.72 14.60
CA VAL A 269 12.92 -26.95 14.73
C VAL A 269 13.68 -25.80 14.09
N LYS A 270 14.91 -25.57 14.58
CA LYS A 270 15.79 -24.51 14.04
C LYS A 270 16.34 -24.86 12.66
N ASP A 271 16.54 -26.14 12.38
CA ASP A 271 16.98 -26.64 11.08
C ASP A 271 15.76 -27.18 10.31
N PRO A 272 15.29 -26.47 9.27
CA PRO A 272 14.12 -26.88 8.50
C PRO A 272 14.30 -28.23 7.78
N ALA A 273 15.53 -28.66 7.50
CA ALA A 273 15.80 -29.94 6.84
C ALA A 273 15.36 -31.14 7.71
N LEU A 274 15.28 -30.95 9.03
CA LEU A 274 14.86 -31.99 9.98
C LEU A 274 13.34 -32.22 9.98
N VAL A 275 12.55 -31.31 9.40
CA VAL A 275 11.09 -31.40 9.41
C VAL A 275 10.60 -32.66 8.71
N ARG A 276 11.22 -33.03 7.58
CA ARG A 276 10.84 -34.26 6.87
C ARG A 276 11.02 -35.49 7.73
N THR A 277 12.20 -35.64 8.34
CA THR A 277 12.50 -36.74 9.26
C THR A 277 11.53 -36.76 10.44
N LEU A 278 11.23 -35.62 11.04
CA LEU A 278 10.27 -35.52 12.13
C LEU A 278 8.88 -36.02 11.74
N VAL A 279 8.39 -35.61 10.57
CA VAL A 279 7.04 -35.97 10.10
C VAL A 279 6.98 -37.44 9.70
N GLU A 280 8.03 -37.97 9.06
CA GLU A 280 8.13 -39.39 8.68
C GLU A 280 8.29 -40.32 9.91
N ASP A 281 8.98 -39.88 10.97
CA ASP A 281 9.13 -40.65 12.21
C ASP A 281 7.78 -40.94 12.90
N VAL A 282 6.77 -40.07 12.71
CA VAL A 282 5.45 -40.19 13.35
C VAL A 282 4.65 -41.41 12.88
N VAL A 283 4.96 -41.97 11.70
CA VAL A 283 4.30 -43.18 11.18
C VAL A 283 5.01 -44.48 11.58
N THR A 284 6.11 -44.40 12.34
CA THR A 284 6.77 -45.57 12.92
C THR A 284 6.13 -45.92 14.26
N GLU A 285 5.55 -47.12 14.40
CA GLU A 285 4.77 -47.51 15.60
C GLU A 285 5.51 -47.30 16.92
N SER A 286 6.79 -47.67 17.00
CA SER A 286 7.58 -47.52 18.24
C SER A 286 7.77 -46.06 18.64
N VAL A 287 7.99 -45.16 17.68
CA VAL A 287 8.19 -43.73 17.93
C VAL A 287 6.86 -43.07 18.30
N LEU A 288 5.80 -43.44 17.57
CA LEU A 288 4.45 -42.95 17.81
C LEU A 288 3.96 -43.29 19.23
N ASP A 289 4.22 -44.50 19.73
CA ASP A 289 3.81 -44.91 21.07
C ASP A 289 4.49 -44.11 22.18
N ASP A 290 5.78 -43.83 22.03
CA ASP A 290 6.52 -43.00 22.96
C ASP A 290 5.98 -41.56 22.98
N LEU A 291 5.69 -41.00 21.79
CA LEU A 291 5.10 -39.67 21.65
C LEU A 291 3.69 -39.59 22.25
N ILE A 292 2.83 -40.59 22.00
CA ILE A 292 1.48 -40.65 22.59
C ILE A 292 1.57 -40.75 24.11
N ARG A 293 2.50 -41.55 24.65
CA ARG A 293 2.71 -41.68 26.10
C ARG A 293 3.09 -40.35 26.74
N ALA A 294 4.00 -39.59 26.11
CA ALA A 294 4.39 -38.27 26.56
C ALA A 294 3.25 -37.23 26.43
N ALA A 295 2.36 -37.42 25.45
CA ALA A 295 1.26 -36.53 25.15
C ALA A 295 -0.06 -36.85 25.87
N LYS A 296 -0.10 -37.88 26.73
CA LYS A 296 -1.34 -38.23 27.47
C LYS A 296 -1.88 -37.04 28.27
N LYS A 297 -3.18 -36.81 28.15
CA LYS A 297 -3.85 -35.82 29.01
C LYS A 297 -3.75 -36.26 30.47
N SER A 298 -3.38 -35.31 31.32
CA SER A 298 -3.47 -35.49 32.76
C SER A 298 -4.95 -35.67 33.10
N ARG A 299 -5.33 -36.76 33.76
CA ARG A 299 -6.70 -36.98 34.25
C ARG A 299 -7.12 -35.88 35.21
#